data_AF-J3CKU2-F1
#
_entry.id   AF-J3CKU2-F1
#
_cell.length_a   1.000
_cell.length_b   1.000
_cell.length_c   1.000
_cell.angle_alpha   90.00
_cell.angle_beta   90.00
_cell.angle_gamma   90.00
#
_symmetry.space_group_name_H-M   'P 1'
#
loop_
_entity.id
_entity.type
_entity.pdbx_description
1 polymer ?
#
loop_
_entity_poly.entity_id
_entity_poly.type
_entity_poly.pdbx_seq_one_letter_code
_entity_poly.pdbx_strand_id
1 'polypeptide(L)'
;MNNKLRPAFFALLGLLFGMLVMNLYNHFTSEKKDTSAHKPKIEYGSTSVDSAGNSPSYQQSIDMLTAEKTVIGYVKKNHQLPDYYITKNEARKQGWNPSKGNLCEVLPGKAIGGDHFSNREGRLPKDDQYFEADVNYNCGNRNADRIIFTKNGDVYLTKNHYKSFEKQ
;
A
#
# COMPACT_ATOMS: atom_id res chain seq x y z
N MET A 1 15.66 -39.51 49.84
CA MET A 1 14.68 -39.00 48.86
C MET A 1 15.17 -39.35 47.46
N ASN A 2 14.38 -40.09 46.67
CA ASN A 2 14.85 -40.79 45.47
C ASN A 2 15.23 -39.83 44.33
N ASN A 3 16.52 -39.80 43.97
CA ASN A 3 17.09 -38.92 42.93
C ASN A 3 16.69 -39.29 41.48
N LYS A 4 15.91 -40.34 41.27
CA LYS A 4 15.39 -40.71 39.93
C LYS A 4 14.12 -39.93 39.53
N LEU A 5 13.53 -39.17 40.45
CA LEU A 5 12.30 -38.38 40.20
C LEU A 5 12.57 -36.94 39.73
N ARG A 6 13.79 -36.43 39.87
CA ARG A 6 14.15 -35.04 39.52
C ARG A 6 14.04 -34.73 38.02
N PRO A 7 14.54 -35.55 37.08
CA PRO A 7 14.40 -35.25 35.65
C PRO A 7 12.95 -35.43 35.18
N ALA A 8 12.20 -36.36 35.77
CA ALA A 8 10.78 -36.55 35.47
C ALA A 8 9.94 -35.32 35.89
N PHE A 9 10.28 -34.69 37.02
CA PHE A 9 9.58 -33.49 37.50
C PHE A 9 9.78 -32.28 36.57
N PHE A 10 10.99 -32.06 36.04
CA PHE A 10 11.27 -30.97 35.10
C PHE A 10 10.67 -31.23 33.71
N ALA A 11 10.63 -32.48 33.25
CA ALA A 11 9.97 -32.85 32.00
C ALA A 11 8.45 -32.63 32.06
N LEU A 12 7.80 -32.97 33.19
CA LEU A 12 6.37 -32.75 33.39
C LEU A 12 6.02 -31.26 33.53
N LEU A 13 6.85 -30.47 34.23
CA LEU A 13 6.65 -29.02 34.33
C LEU A 13 6.79 -28.31 32.99
N GLY A 14 7.74 -28.72 32.15
CA GLY A 14 7.93 -28.15 30.80
C GLY A 14 6.74 -28.43 29.88
N LEU A 15 6.16 -29.64 29.94
CA LEU A 15 4.96 -30.01 29.18
C LEU A 15 3.72 -29.22 29.61
N LEU A 16 3.52 -29.05 30.92
CA LEU A 16 2.41 -28.26 31.46
C LEU A 16 2.54 -26.78 31.11
N PHE A 17 3.75 -26.21 31.17
CA PHE A 17 4.00 -24.83 30.77
C PHE A 17 3.80 -24.61 29.26
N GLY A 18 4.26 -25.54 28.42
CA GLY A 18 4.05 -25.50 26.97
C GLY A 18 2.57 -25.55 26.59
N MET A 19 1.77 -26.42 27.22
CA MET A 19 0.32 -26.47 26.99
C MET A 19 -0.38 -25.19 27.46
N LEU A 20 0.04 -24.60 28.57
CA LEU A 20 -0.51 -23.32 29.07
C LEU A 20 -0.26 -22.17 28.08
N VAL A 21 0.97 -22.05 27.56
CA VAL A 21 1.34 -21.01 26.57
C VAL A 21 0.61 -21.20 25.25
N MET A 22 0.47 -22.44 24.77
CA MET A 22 -0.27 -22.75 23.55
C MET A 22 -1.78 -22.45 23.70
N ASN A 23 -2.35 -22.70 24.87
CA ASN A 23 -3.76 -22.43 25.17
C ASN A 23 -4.03 -20.92 25.29
N LEU A 24 -3.13 -20.13 25.90
CA LEU A 24 -3.22 -18.67 25.90
C LEU A 24 -3.07 -18.07 24.48
N TYR A 25 -2.20 -18.64 23.65
CA TYR A 25 -2.01 -18.18 22.28
C TYR A 25 -3.30 -18.38 21.45
N ASN A 26 -3.94 -19.55 21.56
CA ASN A 26 -5.23 -19.83 20.89
C ASN A 26 -6.40 -18.96 21.42
N HIS A 27 -6.42 -18.61 22.72
CA HIS A 27 -7.43 -17.71 23.29
C HIS A 27 -7.23 -16.25 22.84
N PHE A 28 -5.99 -15.84 22.55
CA PHE A 28 -5.71 -14.47 22.09
C PHE A 28 -5.89 -14.29 20.57
N THR A 29 -5.80 -15.37 19.78
CA THR A 29 -6.00 -15.30 18.32
C THR A 29 -7.44 -15.53 17.86
N SER A 30 -8.42 -15.60 18.78
CA SER A 30 -9.84 -15.80 18.42
C SER A 30 -10.68 -14.50 18.33
N GLU A 31 -10.08 -13.31 18.41
CA GLU A 31 -10.76 -12.06 18.06
C GLU A 31 -10.20 -11.43 16.77
N LYS A 32 -10.75 -11.86 15.62
CA LYS A 32 -11.39 -10.98 14.61
C LYS A 32 -11.55 -11.69 13.26
N LYS A 33 -12.73 -12.27 13.08
CA LYS A 33 -13.50 -12.54 11.83
C LYS A 33 -14.89 -12.96 12.32
N ASP A 34 -16.05 -12.44 11.89
CA ASP A 34 -16.44 -11.60 10.78
C ASP A 34 -17.76 -10.84 11.12
N THR A 35 -17.89 -9.65 10.53
CA THR A 35 -19.07 -9.00 9.90
C THR A 35 -20.51 -9.52 10.16
N SER A 36 -21.39 -8.57 10.56
CA SER A 36 -22.68 -8.20 9.90
C SER A 36 -23.93 -8.19 10.79
N ALA A 37 -24.48 -6.99 11.06
CA ALA A 37 -25.84 -6.60 10.63
C ALA A 37 -26.24 -5.20 11.17
N HIS A 38 -25.93 -4.13 10.43
CA HIS A 38 -26.84 -2.97 10.30
C HIS A 38 -26.46 -2.18 9.03
N LYS A 39 -27.35 -2.18 8.03
CA LYS A 39 -27.23 -1.32 6.85
C LYS A 39 -27.77 0.06 7.19
N PRO A 40 -27.00 1.16 7.10
CA PRO A 40 -27.59 2.46 6.88
C PRO A 40 -27.81 2.60 5.36
N LYS A 41 -29.07 2.65 4.95
CA LYS A 41 -29.47 3.14 3.64
C LYS A 41 -29.26 4.65 3.66
N ILE A 42 -28.10 5.13 3.18
CA ILE A 42 -27.91 6.57 2.95
C ILE A 42 -28.52 6.91 1.60
N GLU A 43 -29.73 7.43 1.71
CA GLU A 43 -30.49 8.10 0.67
C GLU A 43 -29.79 9.42 0.32
N TYR A 44 -29.34 9.56 -0.92
CA TYR A 44 -28.78 10.82 -1.42
C TYR A 44 -29.92 11.82 -1.60
N GLY A 45 -30.22 12.53 -0.51
CA GLY A 45 -31.04 13.73 -0.54
C GLY A 45 -30.27 14.86 -1.23
N SER A 46 -30.56 15.06 -2.52
CA SER A 46 -30.26 16.31 -3.20
C SER A 46 -30.95 17.45 -2.47
N THR A 47 -30.18 18.35 -1.88
CA THR A 47 -30.65 19.70 -1.57
C THR A 47 -29.57 20.69 -1.95
N SER A 48 -29.79 21.34 -3.09
CA SER A 48 -29.17 22.60 -3.48
C SER A 48 -29.69 23.71 -2.57
N VAL A 49 -28.81 24.40 -1.85
CA VAL A 49 -28.95 25.84 -1.55
C VAL A 49 -27.56 26.46 -1.41
N ASP A 50 -27.44 27.66 -1.95
CA ASP A 50 -26.26 28.46 -2.24
C ASP A 50 -25.48 29.02 -1.04
N SER A 51 -24.22 29.36 -1.34
CA SER A 51 -23.45 30.53 -0.87
C SER A 51 -22.22 30.29 0.01
N ALA A 52 -21.08 30.61 -0.62
CA ALA A 52 -19.90 31.29 -0.09
C ALA A 52 -19.21 30.79 1.19
N GLY A 53 -18.01 30.23 1.00
CA GLY A 53 -16.87 30.63 1.82
C GLY A 53 -16.53 29.76 3.04
N ASN A 54 -16.37 28.44 2.85
CA ASN A 54 -15.31 27.65 3.52
C ASN A 54 -15.34 26.22 2.97
N SER A 55 -14.38 25.82 2.14
CA SER A 55 -14.28 24.42 1.69
C SER A 55 -13.68 23.57 2.80
N PRO A 56 -14.42 22.59 3.37
CA PRO A 56 -13.77 21.50 4.08
C PRO A 56 -13.09 20.64 3.02
N SER A 57 -11.76 20.64 3.01
CA SER A 57 -10.95 19.73 2.19
C SER A 57 -11.32 18.29 2.54
N TYR A 58 -12.24 17.69 1.79
CA TYR A 58 -12.36 16.24 1.70
C TYR A 58 -11.07 15.72 1.07
N GLN A 59 -10.04 15.47 1.89
CA GLN A 59 -8.82 14.82 1.43
C GLN A 59 -9.20 13.47 0.86
N GLN A 60 -9.11 13.33 -0.46
CA GLN A 60 -9.31 12.05 -1.13
C GLN A 60 -8.31 11.05 -0.56
N SER A 61 -8.76 9.82 -0.32
CA SER A 61 -7.89 8.75 0.18
C SER A 61 -6.84 8.36 -0.86
N ILE A 62 -5.69 7.85 -0.38
CA ILE A 62 -4.53 7.57 -1.25
C ILE A 62 -4.81 6.51 -2.32
N ASP A 63 -5.73 5.58 -2.07
CA ASP A 63 -6.18 4.58 -3.03
C ASP A 63 -6.98 5.22 -4.19
N MET A 64 -7.85 6.19 -3.89
CA MET A 64 -8.55 6.96 -4.91
C MET A 64 -7.61 7.86 -5.71
N LEU A 65 -6.66 8.52 -5.03
CA LEU A 65 -5.66 9.36 -5.68
C LEU A 65 -4.76 8.54 -6.61
N THR A 66 -4.33 7.36 -6.18
CA THR A 66 -3.40 6.52 -6.94
C THR A 66 -4.09 5.53 -7.88
N ALA A 67 -5.42 5.58 -8.02
CA ALA A 67 -6.15 4.73 -8.95
C ALA A 67 -5.58 4.87 -10.38
N GLU A 68 -5.28 3.73 -11.02
CA GLU A 68 -4.51 3.70 -12.28
C GLU A 68 -5.07 4.65 -13.35
N LYS A 69 -6.40 4.68 -13.56
CA LYS A 69 -7.03 5.55 -14.55
C LYS A 69 -6.85 7.02 -14.26
N THR A 70 -6.91 7.41 -12.98
CA THR A 70 -6.69 8.79 -12.52
C THR A 70 -5.28 9.23 -12.85
N VAL A 71 -4.29 8.42 -12.46
CA VAL A 71 -2.87 8.75 -12.61
C VAL A 71 -2.47 8.72 -14.09
N ILE A 72 -2.90 7.71 -14.86
CA ILE A 72 -2.64 7.62 -16.30
C ILE A 72 -3.20 8.84 -17.02
N GLY A 73 -4.47 9.20 -16.76
CA GLY A 73 -5.09 10.37 -17.38
C GLY A 73 -4.36 11.67 -17.05
N TYR A 74 -3.91 11.82 -15.79
CA TYR A 74 -3.14 12.98 -15.37
C TYR A 74 -1.77 13.05 -16.07
N VAL A 75 -1.02 11.95 -16.10
CA VAL A 75 0.32 11.91 -16.72
C VAL A 75 0.24 12.15 -18.22
N LYS A 76 -0.75 11.58 -18.92
CA LYS A 76 -0.96 11.84 -20.35
C LYS A 76 -1.26 13.31 -20.65
N LYS A 77 -1.99 13.99 -19.77
CA LYS A 77 -2.39 15.38 -19.96
C LYS A 77 -1.29 16.38 -19.59
N ASN A 78 -0.57 16.11 -18.49
CA ASN A 78 0.35 17.08 -17.88
C ASN A 78 1.82 16.72 -18.08
N HIS A 79 2.12 15.52 -18.60
CA HIS A 79 3.47 14.98 -18.81
C HIS A 79 4.33 14.91 -17.53
N GLN A 80 3.67 14.91 -16.37
CA GLN A 80 4.28 14.84 -15.05
C GLN A 80 3.37 14.08 -14.09
N LEU A 81 3.94 13.64 -12.97
CA LEU A 81 3.16 13.05 -11.88
C LEU A 81 2.44 14.13 -11.06
N PRO A 82 1.30 13.81 -10.46
CA PRO A 82 0.69 14.63 -9.42
C PRO A 82 1.62 14.85 -8.21
N ASP A 83 1.47 15.98 -7.52
CA ASP A 83 2.35 16.41 -6.41
C ASP A 83 2.32 15.51 -5.15
N TYR A 84 1.40 14.55 -5.08
CA TYR A 84 1.39 13.54 -4.03
C TYR A 84 2.36 12.38 -4.29
N TYR A 85 3.02 12.33 -5.44
CA TYR A 85 4.13 11.43 -5.68
C TYR A 85 5.44 11.97 -5.12
N ILE A 86 6.25 11.07 -4.58
CA ILE A 86 7.57 11.36 -4.04
C ILE A 86 8.55 10.24 -4.44
N THR A 87 9.80 10.58 -4.73
CA THR A 87 10.79 9.57 -5.12
C THR A 87 11.13 8.67 -3.95
N LYS A 88 11.62 7.45 -4.24
CA LYS A 88 12.07 6.52 -3.19
C LYS A 88 13.16 7.13 -2.31
N ASN A 89 14.04 7.96 -2.86
CA ASN A 89 15.12 8.59 -2.11
C ASN A 89 14.58 9.62 -1.11
N GLU A 90 13.71 10.52 -1.56
CA GLU A 90 13.09 11.54 -0.71
C GLU A 90 12.22 10.91 0.38
N ALA A 91 11.47 9.86 0.06
CA ALA A 91 10.68 9.13 1.04
C ALA A 91 11.58 8.50 2.14
N ARG A 92 12.69 7.86 1.76
CA ARG A 92 13.63 7.27 2.72
C ARG A 92 14.26 8.32 3.64
N LYS A 93 14.62 9.49 3.10
CA LYS A 93 15.14 10.62 3.90
C LYS A 93 14.14 11.08 4.96
N GLN A 94 12.85 10.89 4.73
CA GLN A 94 11.76 11.24 5.65
C GLN A 94 11.30 10.06 6.52
N GLY A 95 12.08 8.98 6.60
CA GLY A 95 11.82 7.87 7.52
C GLY A 95 11.01 6.71 6.94
N TRP A 96 10.74 6.71 5.62
CA TRP A 96 10.13 5.55 4.99
C TRP A 96 11.09 4.36 5.00
N ASN A 97 10.61 3.26 5.58
CA ASN A 97 11.24 1.96 5.56
C ASN A 97 10.35 0.96 4.79
N PRO A 98 10.76 0.54 3.57
CA PRO A 98 9.98 -0.38 2.76
C PRO A 98 9.63 -1.70 3.45
N SER A 99 10.50 -2.25 4.30
CA SER A 99 10.23 -3.53 4.98
C SER A 99 9.21 -3.43 6.10
N LYS A 100 8.95 -2.21 6.58
CA LYS A 100 7.91 -1.92 7.58
C LYS A 100 6.57 -1.53 6.96
N GLY A 101 6.51 -1.26 5.66
CA GLY A 101 5.29 -0.76 5.01
C GLY A 101 4.80 0.59 5.57
N ASN A 102 5.67 1.37 6.20
CA ASN A 102 5.28 2.52 7.02
C ASN A 102 5.11 3.84 6.23
N LEU A 103 4.94 3.80 4.89
CA LEU A 103 4.94 5.02 4.08
C LEU A 103 3.84 6.00 4.51
N CYS A 104 2.60 5.54 4.64
CA CYS A 104 1.49 6.39 5.06
C CYS A 104 1.59 6.86 6.51
N GLU A 105 2.39 6.20 7.35
CA GLU A 105 2.62 6.62 8.73
C GLU A 105 3.57 7.82 8.79
N VAL A 106 4.66 7.76 8.00
CA VAL A 106 5.67 8.83 7.98
C VAL A 106 5.36 9.94 6.98
N LEU A 107 4.60 9.63 5.92
CA LEU A 107 4.25 10.53 4.82
C LEU A 107 2.77 10.33 4.44
N PRO A 108 1.82 10.82 5.28
CA PRO A 108 0.40 10.71 4.99
C PRO A 108 0.03 11.32 3.64
N GLY A 109 -0.77 10.60 2.85
CA GLY A 109 -1.23 11.07 1.54
C GLY A 109 -0.16 11.09 0.44
N LYS A 110 0.98 10.41 0.63
CA LYS A 110 2.03 10.28 -0.40
C LYS A 110 2.09 8.87 -1.00
N ALA A 111 2.54 8.80 -2.25
CA ALA A 111 2.81 7.56 -2.98
C ALA A 111 4.21 7.61 -3.63
N ILE A 112 4.79 6.44 -3.90
CA ILE A 112 6.13 6.35 -4.49
C ILE A 112 6.06 6.53 -6.00
N GLY A 113 6.87 7.44 -6.56
CA GLY A 113 6.98 7.61 -8.00
C GLY A 113 7.97 8.69 -8.42
N GLY A 114 8.30 8.71 -9.71
CA GLY A 114 9.22 9.68 -10.32
C GLY A 114 10.66 9.18 -10.41
N ASP A 115 10.97 7.98 -9.91
CA ASP A 115 12.29 7.37 -10.08
C ASP A 115 12.50 6.91 -11.54
N HIS A 116 13.75 6.96 -12.01
CA HIS A 116 14.13 6.50 -13.35
C HIS A 116 13.94 4.98 -13.49
N PHE A 117 13.25 4.55 -14.55
CA PHE A 117 13.08 3.16 -14.92
C PHE A 117 14.05 2.77 -16.04
N SER A 118 15.06 1.97 -15.69
CA SER A 118 16.18 1.67 -16.60
C SER A 118 15.87 0.74 -17.79
N ASN A 119 14.68 0.13 -17.87
CA ASN A 119 14.30 -0.80 -18.95
C ASN A 119 15.37 -1.87 -19.27
N ARG A 120 16.05 -2.42 -18.24
CA ARG A 120 17.18 -3.36 -18.42
C ARG A 120 16.81 -4.62 -19.18
N GLU A 121 15.58 -5.07 -19.02
CA GLU A 121 15.05 -6.28 -19.66
C GLU A 121 14.54 -5.99 -21.08
N GLY A 122 14.57 -4.73 -21.54
CA GLY A 122 14.24 -4.35 -22.92
C GLY A 122 12.80 -4.65 -23.33
N ARG A 123 11.86 -4.66 -22.38
CA ARG A 123 10.44 -4.93 -22.64
C ARG A 123 9.69 -3.72 -23.19
N LEU A 124 10.28 -2.54 -23.08
CA LEU A 124 9.79 -1.29 -23.68
C LEU A 124 10.76 -0.84 -24.79
N PRO A 125 10.34 0.05 -25.71
CA PRO A 125 11.21 0.66 -26.71
C PRO A 125 12.52 1.22 -26.12
N LYS A 126 13.64 1.11 -26.85
CA LYS A 126 15.00 1.35 -26.28
C LYS A 126 15.44 2.81 -26.23
N ASP A 127 14.88 3.68 -27.06
CA ASP A 127 15.40 5.05 -27.27
C ASP A 127 14.72 6.11 -26.38
N ASP A 128 13.92 5.67 -25.41
CA ASP A 128 13.16 6.55 -24.52
C ASP A 128 13.73 6.57 -23.10
N GLN A 129 13.54 7.72 -22.43
CA GLN A 129 13.74 7.84 -21.00
C GLN A 129 12.44 7.54 -20.27
N TYR A 130 12.48 6.56 -19.38
CA TYR A 130 11.32 6.12 -18.62
C TYR A 130 11.42 6.47 -17.14
N PHE A 131 10.25 6.70 -16.55
CA PHE A 131 10.04 6.93 -15.13
C PHE A 131 8.95 5.97 -14.64
N GLU A 132 8.99 5.60 -13.36
CA GLU A 132 7.99 4.71 -12.76
C GLU A 132 7.18 5.42 -11.67
N ALA A 133 5.93 5.01 -11.49
CA ALA A 133 5.10 5.41 -10.35
C ALA A 133 4.17 4.28 -9.90
N ASP A 134 3.95 4.18 -8.60
CA ASP A 134 2.99 3.25 -7.99
C ASP A 134 1.57 3.66 -8.34
N VAL A 135 0.72 2.69 -8.67
CA VAL A 135 -0.72 2.90 -8.82
C VAL A 135 -1.47 1.87 -7.99
N ASN A 136 -2.75 2.14 -7.72
CA ASN A 136 -3.62 1.32 -6.89
C ASN A 136 -3.05 1.10 -5.46
N TYR A 137 -2.32 2.08 -4.93
CA TYR A 137 -1.65 1.99 -3.63
C TYR A 137 -2.63 2.32 -2.49
N ASN A 138 -2.68 1.46 -1.46
CA ASN A 138 -3.66 1.54 -0.37
C ASN A 138 -3.01 1.48 1.02
N CYS A 139 -1.86 2.14 1.19
CA CYS A 139 -1.03 2.09 2.41
C CYS A 139 -0.42 0.72 2.71
N GLY A 140 0.48 0.66 3.71
CA GLY A 140 1.23 -0.55 4.02
C GLY A 140 2.33 -0.84 2.99
N ASN A 141 2.53 -2.13 2.71
CA ASN A 141 3.49 -2.58 1.70
C ASN A 141 3.05 -2.16 0.29
N ARG A 142 4.02 -1.79 -0.55
CA ARG A 142 3.76 -1.48 -1.96
C ARG A 142 3.27 -2.74 -2.70
N ASN A 143 2.30 -2.57 -3.58
CA ASN A 143 1.73 -3.64 -4.42
C ASN A 143 2.62 -3.93 -5.65
N ALA A 144 2.11 -4.66 -6.64
CA ALA A 144 2.80 -5.00 -7.89
C ALA A 144 2.60 -3.99 -9.04
N ASP A 145 1.69 -3.04 -8.86
CA ASP A 145 1.11 -2.26 -9.94
C ASP A 145 1.87 -0.95 -10.13
N ARG A 146 2.31 -0.71 -11.36
CA ARG A 146 3.11 0.48 -11.71
C ARG A 146 2.70 1.00 -13.06
N ILE A 147 2.74 2.32 -13.22
CA ILE A 147 2.88 2.91 -14.54
C ILE A 147 4.35 3.16 -14.85
N ILE A 148 4.71 2.99 -16.11
CA ILE A 148 5.98 3.42 -16.70
C ILE A 148 5.64 4.48 -17.74
N PHE A 149 6.27 5.64 -17.65
CA PHE A 149 5.94 6.76 -18.52
C PHE A 149 7.17 7.50 -19.04
N THR A 150 7.01 8.17 -20.17
CA THR A 150 8.04 9.05 -20.76
C THR A 150 7.69 10.51 -20.53
N LYS A 151 8.67 11.41 -20.72
CA LYS A 151 8.42 12.87 -20.70
C LYS A 151 7.48 13.35 -21.82
N ASN A 152 7.29 12.53 -22.85
CA ASN A 152 6.42 12.84 -23.98
C ASN A 152 4.96 12.41 -23.74
N GLY A 153 4.66 11.81 -22.58
CA GLY A 153 3.30 11.40 -22.21
C GLY A 153 2.91 9.99 -22.63
N ASP A 154 3.82 9.17 -23.19
CA ASP A 154 3.57 7.74 -23.34
C ASP A 154 3.46 7.09 -21.96
N VAL A 155 2.47 6.21 -21.80
CA VAL A 155 2.23 5.50 -20.53
C VAL A 155 2.00 4.01 -20.79
N TYR A 156 2.64 3.18 -19.98
CA TYR A 156 2.53 1.74 -19.97
C TYR A 156 2.14 1.29 -18.56
N LEU A 157 1.24 0.33 -18.44
CA LEU A 157 0.81 -0.24 -17.16
C LEU A 157 1.40 -1.64 -16.98
N THR A 158 1.87 -1.94 -15.78
CA THR A 158 2.22 -3.30 -15.36
C THR A 158 1.46 -3.63 -14.08
N LYS A 159 0.89 -4.83 -14.00
CA LYS A 159 0.18 -5.36 -12.82
C LYS A 159 0.86 -6.60 -12.22
N ASN A 160 2.11 -6.83 -12.61
CA ASN A 160 2.81 -8.07 -12.32
C ASN A 160 4.30 -7.87 -12.04
N HIS A 161 4.66 -6.75 -11.39
CA HIS A 161 6.05 -6.40 -11.06
C HIS A 161 6.96 -6.42 -12.30
N TYR A 162 6.61 -5.63 -13.33
CA TYR A 162 7.46 -5.38 -14.52
C TYR A 162 7.68 -6.60 -15.44
N LYS A 163 6.91 -7.69 -15.27
CA LYS A 163 7.01 -8.89 -16.13
C LYS A 163 6.40 -8.64 -17.52
N SER A 164 5.32 -7.88 -17.60
CA SER A 164 4.71 -7.44 -18.85
C SER A 164 4.16 -6.02 -18.73
N PHE A 165 3.97 -5.38 -19.89
CA PHE A 165 3.50 -4.00 -20.01
C PHE A 165 2.37 -3.92 -21.03
N GLU A 166 1.34 -3.15 -20.70
CA GLU A 166 0.23 -2.81 -21.59
C GLU A 166 0.30 -1.32 -21.90
N LYS A 167 0.35 -0.93 -23.18
CA LYS A 167 0.29 0.48 -23.57
C LYS A 167 -1.10 1.03 -23.27
N GLN A 168 -1.17 2.20 -22.64
CA GLN A 168 -2.41 2.83 -22.18
C GLN A 168 -2.85 3.96 -23.07
#